data_AF-A0A358XNM7-F1
#
_entry.id   AF-A0A358XNM7-F1
#
_cell.length_a   1.000
_cell.length_b   1.000
_cell.length_c   1.000
_cell.angle_alpha   90.00
_cell.angle_beta   90.00
_cell.angle_gamma   90.00
#
_symmetry.space_group_name_H-M   'P 1'
#
loop_
_entity.id
_entity.type
_entity.pdbx_description
1 polymer ?
#
loop_
_entity_poly.entity_id
_entity_poly.type
_entity_poly.pdbx_seq_one_letter_code
_entity_poly.pdbx_strand_id
1 'polypeptide(L)'
;MNNQKKEQLQRLLWMANVQGFYPDKPAVELETGYQRWKEHRQQFAQLDRDFSTENKGIGSSTIEPATLAGSIVFSFHYGPYRLLPRYLVAAGYRLTMVVSNTVLERERKKYARDLADMGLPADRFECLEASDTMVIRKMLR
;
A
#
# COMPACT_ATOMS: atom_id res chain seq x y z
N MET A 1 20.62 18.68 -7.83
CA MET A 1 19.39 19.48 -8.03
C MET A 1 18.96 20.04 -6.68
N ASN A 2 18.72 21.35 -6.54
CA ASN A 2 18.30 21.96 -5.26
C ASN A 2 16.92 21.42 -4.83
N ASN A 3 16.71 21.22 -3.52
CA ASN A 3 15.47 20.70 -2.93
C ASN A 3 14.23 21.51 -3.33
N GLN A 4 14.35 22.85 -3.42
CA GLN A 4 13.25 23.71 -3.88
C GLN A 4 12.80 23.38 -5.31
N LYS A 5 13.74 23.13 -6.23
CA LYS A 5 13.43 22.75 -7.62
C LYS A 5 12.73 21.39 -7.68
N LYS A 6 13.13 20.45 -6.80
CA LYS A 6 12.49 19.13 -6.69
C LYS A 6 11.05 19.23 -6.20
N GLU A 7 10.80 20.03 -5.16
CA GLU A 7 9.45 20.24 -4.64
C GLU A 7 8.54 20.92 -5.65
N GLN A 8 9.07 21.91 -6.39
CA GLN A 8 8.31 22.60 -7.43
C GLN A 8 7.96 21.67 -8.60
N LEU A 9 8.90 20.82 -9.05
CA LEU A 9 8.62 19.81 -10.06
C LEU A 9 7.56 18.81 -9.60
N GLN A 10 7.66 18.32 -8.36
CA GLN A 10 6.69 17.40 -7.79
C GLN A 10 5.28 18.00 -7.73
N ARG A 11 5.17 19.29 -7.37
CA ARG A 11 3.92 20.05 -7.39
C ARG A 11 3.33 20.10 -8.78
N LEU A 12 4.10 20.52 -9.77
CA LEU A 12 3.64 20.65 -11.16
C LEU A 12 3.21 19.30 -11.75
N LEU A 13 3.99 18.23 -11.51
CA LEU A 13 3.63 16.88 -11.97
C LEU A 13 2.34 16.37 -11.31
N TRP A 14 2.16 16.62 -10.01
CA TRP A 14 0.93 16.26 -9.31
C TRP A 14 -0.27 17.02 -9.88
N MET A 15 -0.15 18.34 -10.05
CA MET A 15 -1.23 19.18 -10.59
C MET A 15 -1.63 18.75 -12.00
N ALA A 16 -0.65 18.53 -12.89
CA ALA A 16 -0.89 18.09 -14.26
C ALA A 16 -1.62 16.73 -14.28
N ASN A 17 -1.22 15.79 -13.42
CA ASN A 17 -1.89 14.50 -13.31
C ASN A 17 -3.34 14.65 -12.83
N VAL A 18 -3.59 15.44 -11.78
CA VAL A 18 -4.94 15.64 -11.23
C VAL A 18 -5.84 16.39 -12.21
N GLN A 19 -5.33 17.39 -12.91
CA GLN A 19 -6.08 18.15 -13.91
C GLN A 19 -6.54 17.25 -15.08
N GLY A 20 -5.79 16.20 -15.42
CA GLY A 20 -6.21 15.21 -16.41
C GLY A 20 -7.49 14.45 -16.03
N PHE A 21 -7.78 14.31 -14.73
CA PHE A 21 -9.00 13.66 -14.22
C PHE A 21 -10.10 14.67 -13.84
N TYR A 22 -9.70 15.90 -13.46
CA TYR A 22 -10.60 16.95 -13.01
C TYR A 22 -10.30 18.26 -13.76
N PRO A 23 -10.66 18.35 -15.05
CA PRO A 23 -10.27 19.48 -15.90
C PRO A 23 -10.91 20.81 -15.45
N ASP A 24 -12.08 20.74 -14.80
CA ASP A 24 -12.84 21.91 -14.35
C ASP A 24 -12.28 22.54 -13.06
N LYS A 25 -11.28 21.91 -12.43
CA LYS A 25 -10.71 22.40 -11.17
C LYS A 25 -9.75 23.56 -11.43
N PRO A 26 -9.98 24.74 -10.81
CA PRO A 26 -9.08 25.87 -10.96
C PRO A 26 -7.74 25.60 -10.27
N ALA A 27 -6.68 26.26 -10.75
CA ALA A 27 -5.31 26.05 -10.25
C ALA A 27 -5.18 26.28 -8.73
N VAL A 28 -5.97 27.18 -8.15
CA VAL A 28 -5.99 27.46 -6.70
C VAL A 28 -6.52 26.26 -5.89
N GLU A 29 -7.55 25.59 -6.39
CA GLU A 29 -8.05 24.36 -5.77
C GLU A 29 -7.05 23.21 -5.90
N LEU A 30 -6.38 23.10 -7.06
CA LEU A 30 -5.32 22.11 -7.25
C LEU A 30 -4.14 22.36 -6.31
N GLU A 31 -3.74 23.61 -6.08
CA GLU A 31 -2.69 23.95 -5.11
C GLU A 31 -3.09 23.52 -3.69
N THR A 32 -4.33 23.82 -3.29
CA THR A 32 -4.88 23.40 -1.99
C THR A 32 -4.87 21.88 -1.85
N GLY A 33 -5.27 21.16 -2.92
CA GLY A 33 -5.22 19.70 -2.98
C GLY A 33 -3.80 19.15 -2.86
N TYR A 34 -2.81 19.80 -3.48
CA TYR A 34 -1.41 19.40 -3.38
C TYR A 34 -0.88 19.50 -1.94
N GLN A 35 -1.21 20.58 -1.22
CA GLN A 35 -0.80 20.74 0.18
C GLN A 35 -1.41 19.64 1.06
N ARG A 36 -2.72 19.38 0.93
CA ARG A 36 -3.39 18.27 1.63
C ARG A 36 -2.77 16.91 1.30
N TRP A 37 -2.46 16.67 0.03
CA TRP A 37 -1.77 15.45 -0.38
C TRP A 37 -0.38 15.31 0.25
N LYS A 38 0.38 16.41 0.35
CA LYS A 38 1.70 16.43 0.99
C LYS A 38 1.60 16.10 2.48
N GLU A 39 0.64 16.69 3.19
CA GLU A 39 0.34 16.42 4.59
C GLU A 39 -0.04 14.95 4.80
N HIS A 40 -1.02 14.44 4.03
CA HIS A 40 -1.44 13.03 4.11
C HIS A 40 -0.30 12.07 3.80
N ARG A 41 0.59 12.42 2.87
CA ARG A 41 1.78 11.61 2.56
C ARG A 41 2.74 11.54 3.74
N GLN A 42 2.94 12.63 4.46
CA GLN A 42 3.78 12.65 5.67
C GLN A 42 3.14 11.84 6.80
N GLN A 43 1.85 12.05 7.04
CA GLN A 43 1.08 11.27 8.02
C GLN A 43 1.15 9.77 7.71
N PHE A 44 0.97 9.38 6.44
CA PHE A 44 1.10 7.99 6.01
C PHE A 44 2.51 7.43 6.25
N ALA A 45 3.55 8.21 5.94
CA ALA A 45 4.92 7.77 6.18
C ALA A 45 5.21 7.56 7.68
N GLN A 46 4.57 8.34 8.56
CA GLN A 46 4.61 8.11 10.00
C GLN A 46 3.89 6.81 10.36
N LEU A 47 2.65 6.62 9.89
CA LEU A 47 1.86 5.41 10.15
C LEU A 47 2.54 4.13 9.65
N ASP A 48 3.19 4.15 8.48
CA ASP A 48 3.92 2.98 7.96
C ASP A 48 5.16 2.65 8.80
N ARG A 49 5.82 3.66 9.39
CA ARG A 49 6.96 3.45 10.31
C ARG A 49 6.50 2.93 11.67
N ASP A 50 5.42 3.49 12.20
CA ASP A 50 4.95 3.19 13.56
C ASP A 50 4.04 1.96 13.63
N PHE A 51 3.77 1.33 12.48
CA PHE A 51 2.98 0.11 12.43
C PHE A 51 3.62 -0.96 13.32
N SER A 52 2.90 -1.35 14.36
CA SER A 52 3.25 -2.43 15.27
C SER A 52 2.04 -3.35 15.43
N THR A 53 2.29 -4.66 15.54
CA THR A 53 1.28 -5.66 15.88
C THR A 53 0.70 -5.50 17.28
N GLU A 54 1.37 -4.77 18.17
CA GLU A 54 0.86 -4.45 19.51
C GLU A 54 -0.09 -3.25 19.44
N ASN A 55 0.17 -2.31 18.51
CA ASN A 55 -0.74 -1.23 18.16
C ASN A 55 -1.83 -1.66 17.17
N LYS A 56 -2.34 -2.91 17.30
CA LYS A 56 -3.58 -3.41 16.64
C LYS A 56 -4.84 -2.63 17.07
N GLY A 57 -4.70 -1.39 17.51
CA GLY A 57 -5.80 -0.46 17.67
C GLY A 57 -6.53 -0.31 16.34
N ILE A 58 -7.79 -0.73 16.36
CA ILE A 58 -8.81 -0.46 15.34
C ILE A 58 -8.68 -1.32 14.07
N GLY A 59 -8.33 -2.59 14.22
CA GLY A 59 -8.95 -3.60 13.37
C GLY A 59 -10.42 -3.66 13.79
N SER A 60 -11.33 -3.17 12.95
CA SER A 60 -12.76 -3.23 13.23
C SER A 60 -13.14 -4.67 13.61
N SER A 61 -13.80 -4.86 14.75
CA SER A 61 -14.32 -6.16 15.18
C SER A 61 -15.33 -6.76 14.19
N THR A 62 -15.72 -6.01 13.15
CA THR A 62 -16.63 -6.42 12.08
C THR A 62 -15.99 -7.17 10.91
N ILE A 63 -14.66 -7.26 10.78
CA ILE A 63 -14.07 -8.21 9.84
C ILE A 63 -13.85 -9.52 10.60
N GLU A 64 -14.92 -10.30 10.73
CA GLU A 64 -14.77 -11.67 11.24
C GLU A 64 -13.78 -12.44 10.35
N PRO A 65 -12.79 -13.14 10.93
CA PRO A 65 -11.81 -13.95 10.21
C PRO A 65 -12.41 -14.92 9.17
N ALA A 66 -13.67 -15.33 9.37
CA ALA A 66 -14.38 -16.25 8.50
C ALA A 66 -14.87 -15.61 7.18
N THR A 67 -15.01 -14.29 7.09
CA THR A 67 -15.68 -13.64 5.94
C THR A 67 -14.77 -13.49 4.71
N LEU A 68 -13.44 -13.50 4.89
CA LEU A 68 -12.47 -13.29 3.80
C LEU A 68 -11.71 -14.55 3.39
N ALA A 69 -11.95 -15.69 4.03
CA ALA A 69 -11.32 -16.95 3.63
C ALA A 69 -11.71 -17.31 2.18
N GLY A 70 -10.72 -17.50 1.31
CA GLY A 70 -10.94 -17.77 -0.11
C GLY A 70 -11.39 -16.57 -0.96
N SER A 71 -11.33 -15.34 -0.41
CA SER A 71 -11.74 -14.13 -1.13
C SER A 71 -10.58 -13.48 -1.89
N ILE A 72 -10.90 -12.77 -2.98
CA ILE A 72 -9.97 -11.89 -3.69
C ILE A 72 -10.21 -10.45 -3.23
N VAL A 73 -9.18 -9.80 -2.70
CA VAL A 73 -9.25 -8.41 -2.27
C VAL A 73 -8.54 -7.52 -3.28
N PHE A 74 -9.29 -6.60 -3.89
CA PHE A 74 -8.73 -5.55 -4.73
C PHE A 74 -8.46 -4.31 -3.89
N SER A 75 -7.25 -3.77 -4.00
CA SER A 75 -6.85 -2.57 -3.28
C SER A 75 -5.93 -1.69 -4.12
N PHE A 76 -5.83 -0.42 -3.74
CA PHE A 76 -4.98 0.53 -4.42
C PHE A 76 -3.55 0.51 -3.85
N HIS A 77 -2.56 0.73 -4.70
CA HIS A 77 -1.14 0.81 -4.29
C HIS A 77 -0.74 2.21 -3.77
N TYR A 78 -1.66 3.00 -3.21
CA TYR A 78 -1.37 4.34 -2.69
C TYR A 78 -1.94 4.57 -1.30
N GLY A 79 -1.26 5.43 -0.54
CA GLY A 79 -1.71 5.86 0.78
C GLY A 79 -1.94 4.70 1.76
N PRO A 80 -2.92 4.84 2.68
CA PRO A 80 -3.20 3.86 3.73
C PRO A 80 -3.46 2.44 3.24
N TYR A 81 -3.96 2.26 2.00
CA TYR A 81 -4.18 0.94 1.40
C TYR A 81 -2.91 0.08 1.32
N ARG A 82 -1.73 0.71 1.30
CA ARG A 82 -0.45 -0.01 1.36
C ARG A 82 -0.20 -0.74 2.69
N LEU A 83 -0.95 -0.41 3.74
CA LEU A 83 -0.89 -1.11 5.03
C LEU A 83 -1.82 -2.32 5.06
N LEU A 84 -2.78 -2.41 4.14
CA LEU A 84 -3.79 -3.47 4.14
C LEU A 84 -3.19 -4.88 4.21
N PRO A 85 -2.13 -5.22 3.45
CA PRO A 85 -1.57 -6.57 3.57
C PRO A 85 -0.93 -6.81 4.94
N ARG A 86 -0.29 -5.80 5.56
CA ARG A 86 0.28 -5.91 6.92
C ARG A 86 -0.83 -6.13 7.94
N TYR A 87 -1.93 -5.39 7.85
CA TYR A 87 -3.10 -5.56 8.71
C TYR A 87 -3.71 -6.96 8.58
N LEU A 88 -3.91 -7.45 7.35
CA LEU A 88 -4.50 -8.77 7.11
C LEU A 88 -3.60 -9.91 7.62
N VAL A 89 -2.28 -9.84 7.38
CA VAL A 89 -1.32 -10.80 7.94
C VAL A 89 -1.35 -10.77 9.46
N ALA A 90 -1.35 -9.58 10.08
CA ALA A 90 -1.43 -9.40 11.52
C ALA A 90 -2.77 -9.90 12.12
N ALA A 91 -3.85 -9.89 11.34
CA ALA A 91 -5.14 -10.47 11.71
C ALA A 91 -5.20 -12.00 11.56
N GLY A 92 -4.12 -12.63 11.08
CA GLY A 92 -3.97 -14.08 10.98
C GLY A 92 -4.27 -14.67 9.60
N TYR A 93 -4.56 -13.83 8.60
CA TYR A 93 -4.77 -14.30 7.24
C TYR A 93 -3.46 -14.72 6.57
N ARG A 94 -3.52 -15.79 5.77
CA ARG A 94 -2.47 -16.10 4.80
C ARG A 94 -2.76 -15.35 3.50
N LEU A 95 -1.79 -14.62 2.98
CA LEU A 95 -1.98 -13.76 1.82
C LEU A 95 -1.02 -14.11 0.69
N THR A 96 -1.57 -14.10 -0.52
CA THR A 96 -0.79 -14.12 -1.75
C THR A 96 -1.03 -12.80 -2.48
N MET A 97 0.03 -12.02 -2.68
CA MET A 97 -0.02 -10.72 -3.34
C MET A 97 0.59 -10.81 -4.73
N VAL A 98 -0.16 -10.40 -5.74
CA VAL A 98 0.31 -10.35 -7.12
C VAL A 98 0.84 -8.95 -7.41
N VAL A 99 2.11 -8.83 -7.81
CA VAL A 99 2.78 -7.55 -8.04
C VAL A 99 3.61 -7.54 -9.32
N SER A 100 3.86 -6.36 -9.89
CA SER A 100 4.77 -6.23 -11.03
C SER A 100 6.20 -6.60 -10.65
N ASN A 101 6.96 -7.12 -11.61
CA ASN A 101 8.37 -7.48 -11.43
C ASN A 101 9.20 -6.31 -10.85
N THR A 102 8.89 -5.08 -11.26
CA THR A 102 9.56 -3.85 -10.82
C THR A 102 9.51 -3.58 -9.31
N VAL A 103 8.55 -4.17 -8.60
CA VAL A 103 8.41 -4.00 -7.14
C VAL A 103 8.53 -5.30 -6.36
N LEU A 104 8.57 -6.45 -7.05
CA LEU A 104 8.49 -7.79 -6.44
C LEU A 104 9.50 -7.99 -5.31
N GLU A 105 10.79 -7.78 -5.60
CA GLU A 105 11.86 -7.97 -4.62
C GLU A 105 11.81 -6.98 -3.46
N ARG A 106 11.37 -5.74 -3.74
CA ARG A 106 11.18 -4.73 -2.70
C ARG A 106 10.07 -5.16 -1.73
N GLU A 107 8.93 -5.60 -2.25
CA GLU A 107 7.81 -6.03 -1.41
C GLU A 107 8.18 -7.32 -0.65
N ARG A 108 8.79 -8.33 -1.30
CA ARG A 108 9.27 -9.55 -0.62
C ARG A 108 10.16 -9.24 0.58
N LYS A 109 11.17 -8.40 0.41
CA LYS A 109 12.09 -8.00 1.50
C LYS A 109 11.40 -7.17 2.57
N LYS A 110 10.40 -6.35 2.22
CA LYS A 110 9.62 -5.60 3.21
C LYS A 110 8.81 -6.56 4.08
N TYR A 111 7.99 -7.41 3.47
CA TYR A 111 7.09 -8.30 4.20
C TYR A 111 7.83 -9.41 4.94
N ALA A 112 8.96 -9.90 4.44
CA ALA A 112 9.78 -10.86 5.19
C ALA A 112 10.32 -10.26 6.50
N ARG A 113 10.74 -8.97 6.48
CA ARG A 113 11.13 -8.25 7.70
C ARG A 113 9.94 -8.01 8.61
N ASP A 114 8.83 -7.52 8.07
CA ASP A 114 7.61 -7.30 8.83
C ASP A 114 7.13 -8.59 9.53
N LEU A 115 7.15 -9.75 8.86
CA LEU A 115 6.80 -11.05 9.46
C LEU A 115 7.75 -11.42 10.60
N ALA A 116 9.06 -11.24 10.40
CA ALA A 116 10.07 -11.53 11.41
C ALA A 116 9.90 -10.64 12.65
N ASP A 117 9.66 -9.34 12.46
CA ASP A 117 9.42 -8.37 13.54
C ASP A 117 8.15 -8.72 14.34
N MET A 118 7.16 -9.33 13.68
CA MET A 118 5.90 -9.79 14.31
C MET A 118 5.97 -11.20 14.92
N GLY A 119 7.09 -11.90 14.78
CA GLY A 119 7.22 -13.31 15.18
C GLY A 119 6.31 -14.26 14.38
N LEU A 120 5.91 -13.88 13.16
CA LEU A 120 5.02 -14.67 12.32
C LEU A 120 5.81 -15.57 11.35
N PRO A 121 5.31 -16.78 11.03
CA PRO A 121 5.91 -17.66 10.04
C PRO A 121 5.99 -17.02 8.64
N ALA A 122 7.07 -17.31 7.90
CA ALA A 122 7.31 -16.75 6.57
C ALA A 122 6.28 -17.22 5.51
N ASP A 123 5.62 -18.36 5.72
CA ASP A 123 4.62 -18.91 4.81
C ASP A 123 3.25 -18.21 4.90
N ARG A 124 3.08 -17.28 5.85
CA ARG A 124 1.87 -16.45 5.98
C ARG A 124 1.70 -15.44 4.85
N PHE A 125 2.76 -15.14 4.11
CA PHE A 125 2.71 -14.14 3.05
C PHE A 125 3.60 -14.52 1.87
N GLU A 126 3.05 -14.42 0.65
CA GLU A 126 3.78 -14.67 -0.58
C GLU A 126 3.57 -13.53 -1.59
N CYS A 127 4.63 -13.16 -2.31
CA CYS A 127 4.51 -12.31 -3.50
C CYS A 127 4.74 -13.12 -4.78
N LEU A 128 3.78 -13.04 -5.70
CA LEU A 128 3.85 -13.58 -7.05
C LEU A 128 4.02 -12.47 -8.09
N GLU A 129 4.71 -12.79 -9.18
CA GLU A 129 4.88 -11.88 -10.30
C GLU A 129 3.62 -11.84 -11.18
N ALA A 130 3.10 -10.64 -11.43
CA ALA A 130 1.89 -10.43 -12.22
C ALA A 130 2.01 -10.85 -13.69
N SER A 131 3.22 -10.76 -14.25
CA SER A 131 3.51 -11.09 -15.66
C SER A 131 3.76 -12.58 -15.89
N ASP A 132 3.82 -13.38 -14.83
CA ASP A 132 3.96 -14.82 -14.96
C ASP A 132 2.66 -15.44 -15.51
N THR A 133 2.75 -16.11 -16.65
CA THR A 133 1.61 -16.77 -17.31
C THR A 133 0.96 -17.85 -16.44
N MET A 134 1.69 -18.34 -15.42
CA MET A 134 1.24 -19.36 -14.49
C MET A 134 0.82 -18.79 -13.13
N VAL A 135 0.75 -17.46 -12.96
CA VAL A 135 0.45 -16.79 -11.68
C VAL A 135 -0.84 -17.30 -11.04
N ILE A 136 -1.92 -17.45 -11.82
CA ILE A 136 -3.21 -17.96 -11.33
C ILE A 136 -3.07 -19.39 -10.81
N ARG A 137 -2.32 -20.26 -11.51
CA ARG A 137 -2.09 -21.64 -11.04
C ARG A 137 -1.24 -21.68 -9.78
N LYS A 138 -0.35 -20.72 -9.58
CA LYS A 138 0.45 -20.60 -8.34
C LYS A 138 -0.40 -20.13 -7.16
N MET A 139 -1.40 -19.27 -7.39
CA MET A 139 -2.34 -18.82 -6.35
C MET A 139 -3.27 -19.93 -5.82
N LEU A 140 -3.54 -20.96 -6.62
CA LEU A 140 -4.47 -22.05 -6.28
C LEU A 140 -3.81 -23.24 -5.55
N ARG A 141 -2.54 -23.12 -5.16
CA ARG A 141 -1.78 -24.16 -4.44
C ARG A 141 -1.90 -23.99 -2.93
#